data_AF-A0A562JI05-F1
#
_entry.id   AF-A0A562JI05-F1
#
_cell.length_a   1.000
_cell.length_b   1.000
_cell.length_c   1.000
_cell.angle_alpha   90.00
_cell.angle_beta   90.00
_cell.angle_gamma   90.00
#
_symmetry.space_group_name_H-M   'P 1'
#
loop_
_entity.id
_entity.type
_entity.pdbx_description
1 polymer ?
#
loop_
_entity_poly.entity_id
_entity_poly.type
_entity_poly.pdbx_seq_one_letter_code
_entity_poly.pdbx_strand_id
1 'polypeptide(L)' 'MIKKAILPVLLGLIAFFGAPFISSEIQGPATFFLVAIGIGLGIMLDQFIFKKKSNNTSTEKSESKN' A
#
# COMPACT_ATOMS: atom_id res chain seq x y z
N MET A 1 6.45 8.68 8.46
CA MET A 1 6.27 8.58 7.00
C MET A 1 6.16 7.15 6.49
N ILE A 2 6.87 6.17 7.06
CA ILE A 2 6.83 4.74 6.65
C ILE A 2 5.43 4.10 6.64
N LYS A 3 4.52 4.47 7.55
CA LYS A 3 3.22 3.80 7.72
C LYS A 3 2.28 3.85 6.49
N LYS A 4 2.45 4.84 5.59
CA LYS A 4 1.66 4.98 4.35
C LYS A 4 2.19 4.16 3.18
N ALA A 5 3.41 3.65 3.28
CA ALA A 5 4.02 2.81 2.24
C ALA A 5 3.76 1.31 2.46
N ILE A 6 3.22 0.92 3.62
CA ILE A 6 3.08 -0.49 3.99
C ILE A 6 2.11 -1.23 3.04
N LEU A 7 1.02 -0.58 2.65
CA LEU A 7 -0.03 -1.16 1.82
C LEU A 7 0.43 -1.40 0.36
N PRO A 8 1.03 -0.41 -0.34
CA PRO A 8 1.57 -0.66 -1.68
C PRO A 8 2.74 -1.64 -1.71
N VAL A 9 3.61 -1.63 -0.69
CA VAL A 9 4.71 -2.60 -0.60
C VAL A 9 4.18 -4.02 -0.39
N LEU A 10 3.17 -4.19 0.48
CA LEU A 10 2.55 -5.50 0.72
C LEU A 10 1.86 -6.04 -0.55
N LEU A 11 1.11 -5.19 -1.26
CA LEU A 11 0.45 -5.57 -2.51
C LEU A 11 1.46 -5.90 -3.63
N GLY A 12 2.58 -5.17 -3.71
CA GLY A 12 3.66 -5.47 -4.64
C GLY A 12 4.30 -6.83 -4.37
N LEU A 13 4.54 -7.18 -3.10
CA LEU A 13 5.06 -8.49 -2.71
C LEU A 13 4.08 -9.62 -3.06
N ILE A 14 2.79 -9.43 -2.75
CA ILE A 14 1.74 -10.42 -3.10
C ILE A 14 1.66 -10.63 -4.61
N ALA A 15 1.76 -9.56 -5.40
CA ALA A 15 1.77 -9.67 -6.86
C ALA A 15 3.02 -10.41 -7.37
N PHE A 16 4.19 -10.17 -6.78
CA PHE A 16 5.43 -10.84 -7.17
C PHE A 16 5.39 -12.35 -6.89
N PHE A 17 4.99 -12.74 -5.68
CA PHE A 17 4.88 -14.15 -5.31
C PHE A 17 3.65 -14.83 -5.92
N GLY A 18 2.58 -14.08 -6.20
CA GLY A 18 1.33 -14.57 -6.78
C GLY A 18 1.38 -14.73 -8.30
N ALA A 19 2.18 -13.94 -9.01
CA ALA A 19 2.35 -14.02 -10.47
C ALA A 19 2.57 -15.46 -11.00
N PRO A 20 3.50 -16.26 -10.46
CA PRO A 20 3.71 -17.63 -10.96
C PRO A 20 2.52 -18.58 -10.72
N PHE A 21 1.60 -18.25 -9.81
CA PHE A 21 0.40 -19.07 -9.56
C PHE A 21 -0.77 -18.74 -10.49
N ILE A 22 -0.72 -17.62 -11.22
CA ILE A 22 -1.80 -17.22 -12.13
C ILE A 22 -1.68 -17.97 -13.46
N SER A 23 -0.48 -18.09 -14.01
CA SER A 23 -0.21 -18.89 -15.20
C SER A 23 1.29 -19.14 -15.36
N SER A 24 1.65 -20.33 -15.84
CA SER A 24 3.02 -20.72 -16.17
C SER A 24 3.60 -19.96 -17.37
N GLU A 25 2.77 -19.23 -18.12
CA GLU A 25 3.19 -18.44 -19.28
C GLU A 25 3.59 -17.00 -18.93
N ILE A 26 3.42 -16.59 -17.67
CA ILE A 26 3.76 -15.25 -17.21
C ILE A 26 5.29 -15.15 -17.07
N GLN A 27 5.93 -14.75 -18.15
CA GLN A 27 7.38 -14.52 -18.23
C GLN A 27 7.78 -13.15 -17.66
N GLY A 28 9.08 -12.95 -17.45
CA GLY A 28 9.67 -11.79 -16.76
C GLY A 28 8.99 -10.42 -16.98
N PRO A 29 8.69 -10.00 -18.22
CA PRO A 29 8.00 -8.74 -18.48
C PRO A 29 6.58 -8.68 -17.89
N ALA A 30 5.80 -9.76 -18.01
CA ALA A 30 4.43 -9.81 -17.52
C ALA A 30 4.39 -9.77 -15.98
N THR A 31 5.32 -10.44 -15.30
CA THR A 31 5.49 -10.33 -13.84
C THR A 31 5.83 -8.91 -13.41
N PHE A 32 6.70 -8.22 -14.15
CA PHE A 32 7.02 -6.81 -13.88
C PHE A 32 5.78 -5.91 -13.96
N PHE A 33 4.96 -6.07 -15.01
CA PHE A 33 3.71 -5.31 -15.13
C PHE A 33 2.71 -5.66 -14.04
N LEU A 34 2.58 -6.94 -13.66
CA LEU A 34 1.68 -7.36 -12.60
C LEU A 34 2.06 -6.74 -11.25
N VAL A 35 3.36 -6.71 -10.93
CA VAL A 35 3.88 -6.06 -9.72
C VAL A 35 3.65 -4.55 -9.77
N ALA A 36 3.91 -3.91 -10.91
CA ALA A 36 3.67 -2.48 -11.10
C ALA A 36 2.18 -2.13 -10.90
N ILE A 37 1.28 -2.95 -11.42
CA ILE A 37 -0.17 -2.81 -11.22
C ILE A 37 -0.53 -3.00 -9.73
N GLY A 38 0.03 -4.02 -9.06
CA GLY A 38 -0.19 -4.26 -7.63
C GLY A 38 0.23 -3.08 -6.76
N ILE A 39 1.41 -2.50 -7.03
CA ILE A 39 1.89 -1.29 -6.33
C ILE A 39 0.99 -0.09 -6.64
N GLY A 40 0.63 0.11 -7.92
CA GLY A 40 -0.24 1.21 -8.35
C GLY A 40 -1.62 1.17 -7.68
N LEU A 41 -2.25 -0.01 -7.64
CA LEU A 41 -3.50 -0.24 -6.91
C LEU A 41 -3.34 -0.01 -5.41
N GLY A 42 -2.22 -0.43 -4.83
CA GLY A 42 -1.93 -0.18 -3.42
C GLY A 42 -1.78 1.29 -3.07
N ILE A 43 -1.15 2.09 -3.93
CA ILE A 43 -1.07 3.55 -3.75
C ILE A 43 -2.46 4.18 -3.91
N MET A 44 -3.25 3.72 -4.88
CA MET A 44 -4.61 4.23 -5.11
C MET A 44 -5.53 3.91 -3.92
N LEU A 45 -5.46 2.70 -3.37
CA LEU A 45 -6.20 2.29 -2.16
C LEU A 45 -5.71 3.03 -0.91
N ASP A 46 -4.40 3.21 -0.75
CA ASP A 46 -3.84 3.99 0.36
C ASP A 46 -4.38 5.43 0.33
N GLN A 47 -4.38 6.05 -0.85
CA GLN A 47 -5.01 7.36 -1.02
C GLN A 47 -6.52 7.30 -0.79
N PHE A 48 -7.25 6.32 -1.31
CA PHE A 48 -8.71 6.27 -1.13
C PHE A 48 -9.13 6.10 0.35
N ILE A 49 -8.44 5.20 1.07
CA ILE A 49 -8.76 4.85 2.46
C ILE A 49 -8.20 5.90 3.43
N PHE A 50 -6.96 6.34 3.26
CA PHE A 50 -6.29 7.22 4.23
C PHE A 50 -6.42 8.72 3.91
N LYS A 51 -6.87 9.13 2.72
CA LYS A 51 -7.21 10.54 2.44
C LYS A 51 -8.40 11.03 3.26
N LYS A 52 -9.23 10.12 3.81
CA LYS A 52 -10.34 10.47 4.71
C LYS A 52 -9.94 10.63 6.18
N LYS A 53 -8.68 10.41 6.56
CA LYS A 53 -8.21 10.49 7.95
C LYS A 53 -7.44 11.79 8.24
N SER A 54 -7.97 12.92 7.79
CA SER A 54 -7.44 14.26 8.10
C SER A 54 -8.54 15.19 8.63
N ASN A 55 -9.44 14.69 9.46
CA ASN A 55 -10.37 15.52 10.27
C ASN A 55 -10.87 14.69 11.45
N ASN A 56 -10.03 14.54 12.48
CA ASN A 56 -10.36 14.28 13.89
C ASN A 56 -9.15 13.61 14.54
N THR A 57 -8.26 14.41 15.13
CA THR A 57 -7.90 14.37 16.56
C THR A 57 -6.92 15.52 16.79
N SER A 58 -7.48 16.73 16.87
CA SER A 58 -6.85 17.87 17.51
C SER A 58 -7.85 18.35 18.55
N THR A 59 -7.88 17.66 19.69
CA THR A 59 -8.35 18.17 20.99
C THR A 59 -8.12 17.11 22.06
N GLU A 60 -7.55 17.56 23.17
CA GLU A 60 -7.23 16.88 24.43
C GLU A 60 -5.95 16.02 24.42
N LYS A 61 -4.93 16.28 25.24
CA LYS A 61 -4.94 16.99 26.53
C LYS A 61 -3.54 17.51 26.86
N SER A 62 -3.56 18.76 27.28
CA SER A 62 -2.59 19.58 28.01
C SER A 62 -1.36 18.91 28.60
N GLU A 63 -0.25 19.63 28.47
CA GLU A 63 0.53 20.12 29.61
C GLU A 63 0.09 19.59 30.99
N SER A 64 0.95 18.80 31.62
CA SER A 64 1.27 19.05 33.02
C SER A 64 2.75 18.69 33.21
N LYS A 65 3.56 19.74 33.21
CA LYS A 65 4.89 19.77 33.82
C LYS A 65 4.75 19.43 35.31
N ASN A 66 5.78 18.75 35.83
CA ASN A 66 6.20 18.58 37.24
C ASN A 66 5.25 17.87 38.19
#